data_AF-A0A4Q5QN71-F1
#
_entry.id   AF-A0A4Q5QN71-F1
#
_cell.length_a   1.000
_cell.length_b   1.000
_cell.length_c   1.000
_cell.angle_alpha   90.00
_cell.angle_beta   90.00
_cell.angle_gamma   90.00
#
_symmetry.space_group_name_H-M   'P 1'
#
loop_
_entity.id
_entity.type
_entity.pdbx_description
1 polymer ?
#
loop_
_entity_poly.entity_id
_entity_poly.type
_entity_poly.pdbx_seq_one_letter_code
_entity_poly.pdbx_strand_id
1 'polypeptide(L)'
;MSHYVPGLVAVATLFSMTAAVAQQRPALTAQDYARAEQFMGYHTQALVDGAAGQPHWLANDRFWYRVLTAKGSEYVLVDPVRKTRTAAFDHAKLAAALSAATGKTYEANRLPNLDLTFSPDGKSVAFAAAGKSWQYDLGSGQLRPDDKPNAPANPNARNEVESPNGQLAAYIKDYNLW
;
A
#
# COMPACT_ATOMS: atom_id res chain seq x y z
N MET A 1 1.39 97.39 -8.86
CA MET A 1 2.67 97.68 -9.54
C MET A 1 3.73 96.80 -8.89
N SER A 2 4.60 96.17 -9.69
CA SER A 2 5.64 95.18 -9.34
C SER A 2 5.30 93.68 -9.40
N HIS A 3 5.39 93.20 -10.64
CA HIS A 3 6.25 92.12 -11.17
C HIS A 3 6.36 90.73 -10.50
N TYR A 4 6.00 89.74 -11.34
CA TYR A 4 6.43 88.34 -11.43
C TYR A 4 7.95 88.12 -11.28
N VAL A 5 8.34 87.03 -10.60
CA VAL A 5 9.44 86.13 -11.04
C VAL A 5 9.07 84.68 -10.67
N PRO A 6 9.18 83.71 -11.60
CA PRO A 6 8.82 82.30 -11.40
C PRO A 6 9.98 81.48 -10.81
N GLY A 7 9.66 80.36 -10.17
CA GLY A 7 10.66 79.44 -9.62
C GLY A 7 10.12 78.03 -9.53
N LEU A 8 10.34 77.26 -10.59
CA LEU A 8 9.99 75.85 -10.73
C LEU A 8 10.94 75.00 -9.88
N VAL A 9 10.43 74.25 -8.90
CA VAL A 9 11.08 73.03 -8.42
C VAL A 9 10.03 71.95 -8.31
N ALA A 10 10.05 71.07 -9.32
CA ALA A 10 9.47 69.75 -9.21
C ALA A 10 10.30 68.93 -8.22
N VAL A 11 9.68 68.33 -7.20
CA VAL A 11 10.22 67.10 -6.61
C VAL A 11 9.13 66.05 -6.63
N ALA A 12 9.42 65.07 -7.46
CA ALA A 12 8.74 63.84 -7.74
C ALA A 12 8.37 63.04 -6.47
N THR A 13 7.13 62.55 -6.45
CA THR A 13 6.72 61.20 -6.00
C THR A 13 7.64 60.47 -5.02
N LEU A 14 7.24 60.45 -3.74
CA LEU A 14 7.60 59.38 -2.79
C LEU A 14 6.41 58.40 -2.72
N PHE A 15 6.28 57.56 -3.74
CA PHE A 15 5.46 56.35 -3.67
C PHE A 15 6.36 55.15 -3.95
N SER A 16 6.20 54.11 -3.13
CA SER A 16 6.69 52.74 -3.35
C SER A 16 8.16 52.44 -3.01
N MET A 17 8.45 52.33 -1.70
CA MET A 17 9.52 51.44 -1.21
C MET A 17 8.97 50.43 -0.19
N THR A 18 7.86 49.77 -0.50
CA THR A 18 7.37 48.61 0.28
C THR A 18 7.25 47.34 -0.57
N ALA A 19 7.85 47.32 -1.77
CA ALA A 19 7.73 46.21 -2.70
C ALA A 19 9.11 45.64 -3.10
N ALA A 20 9.92 45.17 -2.15
CA ALA A 20 11.11 44.38 -2.52
C ALA A 20 11.75 43.51 -1.43
N VAL A 21 11.14 43.32 -0.25
CA VAL A 21 11.47 42.11 0.53
C VAL A 21 10.58 40.98 0.01
N ALA A 22 10.64 40.75 -1.30
CA ALA A 22 10.26 39.45 -1.84
C ALA A 22 11.12 38.45 -1.08
N GLN A 23 10.50 37.66 -0.20
CA GLN A 23 11.16 36.74 0.70
C GLN A 23 12.21 35.94 -0.08
N GLN A 24 13.49 36.30 0.05
CA GLN A 24 14.57 35.44 -0.43
C GLN A 24 14.50 34.19 0.42
N ARG A 25 13.87 33.15 -0.10
CA ARG A 25 13.83 31.85 0.55
C ARG A 25 15.28 31.38 0.69
N PRO A 26 15.72 30.91 1.87
CA PRO A 26 17.05 30.35 2.03
C PRO A 26 17.32 29.32 0.93
N ALA A 27 18.54 29.33 0.38
CA ALA A 27 18.94 28.31 -0.57
C ALA A 27 18.88 26.94 0.12
N LEU A 28 18.12 26.00 -0.45
CA LEU A 28 18.01 24.65 0.10
C LEU A 28 19.34 23.92 -0.06
N THR A 29 19.82 23.34 1.03
CA THR A 29 21.05 22.56 1.08
C THR A 29 20.75 21.07 0.91
N ALA A 30 21.78 20.26 0.61
CA ALA A 30 21.64 18.81 0.60
C ALA A 30 21.13 18.24 1.94
N GLN A 31 21.46 18.88 3.07
CA GLN A 31 20.96 18.47 4.38
C GLN A 31 19.46 18.71 4.55
N ASP A 32 18.93 19.78 3.93
CA ASP A 32 17.49 20.04 3.96
C ASP A 32 16.72 18.96 3.18
N TYR A 33 17.25 18.54 2.03
CA TYR A 33 16.70 17.43 1.26
C TYR A 33 16.82 16.09 2.00
N ALA A 34 17.98 15.78 2.58
CA ALA A 34 18.16 14.56 3.37
C ALA A 34 17.17 14.48 4.54
N ARG A 35 16.89 15.61 5.20
CA ARG A 35 15.87 15.69 6.26
C ARG A 35 14.46 15.48 5.69
N ALA A 36 14.14 16.11 4.57
CA ALA A 36 12.84 15.94 3.91
C ALA A 36 12.61 14.49 3.43
N GLU A 37 13.66 13.83 2.97
CA GLU A 37 13.64 12.43 2.54
C GLU A 37 13.18 11.50 3.66
N GLN A 38 13.60 11.75 4.91
CA GLN A 38 13.16 10.95 6.06
C GLN A 38 11.64 10.95 6.27
N PHE A 39 10.93 11.94 5.73
CA PHE A 39 9.46 12.04 5.79
C PHE A 39 8.76 11.46 4.57
N MET A 40 9.49 10.90 3.60
CA MET A 40 8.89 10.23 2.45
C MET A 40 8.15 8.96 2.87
N GLY A 41 7.15 8.58 2.07
CA GLY A 41 6.24 7.46 2.37
C GLY A 41 6.98 6.16 2.68
N TYR A 42 8.06 5.84 1.97
CA TYR A 42 8.82 4.60 2.21
C TYR A 42 9.55 4.57 3.56
N HIS A 43 9.84 5.73 4.18
CA HIS A 43 10.41 5.81 5.52
C HIS A 43 9.33 5.83 6.61
N THR A 44 8.15 6.39 6.30
CA THR A 44 7.11 6.66 7.30
C THR A 44 5.98 5.62 7.32
N GLN A 45 5.72 4.91 6.22
CA GLN A 45 4.66 3.91 6.13
C GLN A 45 4.79 2.80 7.17
N ALA A 46 6.02 2.39 7.49
CA ALA A 46 6.27 1.36 8.51
C ALA A 46 5.90 1.82 9.94
N LEU A 47 5.68 3.13 10.14
CA LEU A 47 5.28 3.72 11.42
C LEU A 47 3.75 3.86 11.54
N VAL A 48 2.98 3.51 10.50
CA VAL A 48 1.53 3.66 10.46
C VAL A 48 0.86 2.31 10.73
N ASP A 49 0.21 2.20 11.87
CA ASP A 49 -0.65 1.06 12.20
C ASP A 49 -2.10 1.30 11.75
N GLY A 50 -2.84 0.22 11.52
CA GLY A 50 -4.27 0.23 11.20
C GLY A 50 -4.60 0.60 9.75
N ALA A 51 -3.62 0.97 8.94
CA ALA A 51 -3.81 1.20 7.52
C ALA A 51 -4.15 -0.11 6.80
N ALA A 52 -5.28 -0.15 6.11
CA ALA A 52 -5.62 -1.29 5.26
C ALA A 52 -4.62 -1.39 4.11
N GLY A 53 -3.99 -2.56 3.97
CA GLY A 53 -3.15 -2.88 2.83
C GLY A 53 -3.95 -3.01 1.54
N GLN A 54 -3.25 -3.34 0.45
CA GLN A 54 -3.87 -3.60 -0.83
C GLN A 54 -4.95 -4.70 -0.70
N PRO A 55 -6.18 -4.47 -1.19
CA PRO A 55 -7.21 -5.49 -1.22
C PRO A 55 -6.91 -6.52 -2.31
N HIS A 56 -7.08 -7.79 -1.98
CA HIS A 56 -7.05 -8.92 -2.90
C HIS A 56 -8.48 -9.43 -3.07
N TRP A 57 -9.04 -9.22 -4.26
CA TRP A 57 -10.43 -9.53 -4.58
C TRP A 57 -10.67 -11.02 -4.76
N LEU A 58 -11.82 -11.45 -4.27
CA LEU A 58 -12.39 -12.78 -4.40
C LEU A 58 -13.73 -12.66 -5.13
N ALA A 59 -14.36 -13.79 -5.46
CA ALA A 59 -15.70 -13.78 -6.02
C ALA A 59 -16.73 -13.14 -5.06
N ASN A 60 -17.81 -12.60 -5.64
CA ASN A 60 -18.93 -11.97 -4.94
C ASN A 60 -18.52 -10.75 -4.08
N ASP A 61 -17.61 -9.92 -4.61
CA ASP A 61 -17.10 -8.70 -3.97
C ASP A 61 -16.46 -8.90 -2.59
N ARG A 62 -16.16 -10.16 -2.24
CA ARG A 62 -15.35 -10.47 -1.06
C ARG A 62 -13.91 -10.07 -1.35
N PHE A 63 -13.18 -9.69 -0.32
CA PHE A 63 -11.76 -9.42 -0.46
C PHE A 63 -11.03 -9.66 0.85
N TRP A 64 -9.73 -9.93 0.76
CA TRP A 64 -8.87 -9.96 1.93
C TRP A 64 -7.77 -8.92 1.81
N TYR A 65 -7.23 -8.50 2.95
CA TYR A 65 -6.05 -7.64 2.99
C TYR A 65 -5.22 -7.94 4.25
N ARG A 66 -3.94 -7.56 4.19
CA ARG A 66 -3.05 -7.54 5.35
C ARG A 66 -3.07 -6.15 5.99
N VAL A 67 -3.10 -6.10 7.31
CA VAL A 67 -3.02 -4.86 8.10
C VAL A 67 -1.92 -5.00 9.14
N LEU A 68 -1.14 -3.93 9.33
CA LEU A 68 -0.23 -3.82 10.46
C LEU A 68 -0.98 -3.25 11.66
N THR A 69 -0.76 -3.80 12.84
CA THR A 69 -1.32 -3.35 14.11
C THR A 69 -0.18 -3.16 15.10
N ALA A 70 -0.43 -2.48 16.21
CA ALA A 70 0.54 -2.35 17.29
C ALA A 70 1.06 -3.69 17.84
N LYS A 71 0.29 -4.78 17.65
CA LYS A 71 0.70 -6.13 18.07
C LYS A 71 1.45 -6.89 16.99
N GLY A 72 1.47 -6.43 15.74
CA GLY A 72 1.99 -7.15 14.59
C GLY A 72 0.98 -7.17 13.44
N SER A 73 1.09 -8.12 12.50
CA SER A 73 0.22 -8.15 11.33
C SER A 73 -0.94 -9.12 11.44
N GLU A 74 -2.07 -8.73 10.87
CA GLU A 74 -3.28 -9.55 10.75
C GLU A 74 -3.70 -9.64 9.28
N TYR A 75 -4.38 -10.74 8.96
CA TYR A 75 -5.04 -10.95 7.67
C TYR A 75 -6.53 -10.88 7.90
N VAL A 76 -7.18 -9.97 7.20
CA VAL A 76 -8.60 -9.65 7.36
C VAL A 76 -9.34 -10.06 6.11
N LEU A 77 -10.47 -10.75 6.28
CA LEU A 77 -11.43 -11.06 5.24
C LEU A 77 -12.66 -10.18 5.42
N VAL A 78 -13.13 -9.59 4.31
CA VAL A 78 -14.33 -8.77 4.24
C VAL A 78 -15.33 -9.45 3.33
N ASP A 79 -16.59 -9.48 3.80
CA ASP A 79 -17.74 -9.90 3.01
C ASP A 79 -18.78 -8.76 3.07
N PRO A 80 -18.90 -7.96 2.00
CA PRO A 80 -19.82 -6.82 1.97
C PRO A 80 -21.29 -7.25 2.03
N VAL A 81 -21.65 -8.39 1.42
CA VAL A 81 -23.02 -8.91 1.40
C VAL A 81 -23.44 -9.30 2.82
N ARG A 82 -22.56 -9.95 3.57
CA ARG A 82 -22.79 -10.34 4.97
C ARG A 82 -22.47 -9.22 5.97
N LYS A 83 -21.89 -8.10 5.52
CA LYS A 83 -21.42 -6.98 6.35
C LYS A 83 -20.44 -7.42 7.43
N THR A 84 -19.56 -8.36 7.12
CA THR A 84 -18.59 -8.90 8.09
C THR A 84 -17.18 -8.49 7.75
N ARG A 85 -16.39 -8.23 8.79
CA ARG A 85 -14.94 -8.03 8.76
C ARG A 85 -14.34 -8.93 9.84
N THR A 86 -13.70 -10.03 9.43
CA THR A 86 -13.18 -11.05 10.35
C THR A 86 -11.74 -11.40 10.02
N ALA A 87 -11.06 -12.12 10.91
CA ALA A 87 -9.80 -12.76 10.55
C ALA A 87 -10.01 -13.69 9.34
N ALA A 88 -9.06 -13.68 8.41
CA ALA A 88 -9.08 -14.55 7.23
C ALA A 88 -8.92 -16.03 7.59
N PHE A 89 -8.23 -16.31 8.70
CA PHE A 89 -8.01 -17.62 9.30
C PHE A 89 -7.61 -17.45 10.77
N ASP A 90 -7.54 -18.54 11.52
CA ASP A 90 -6.98 -18.54 12.87
C ASP A 90 -5.45 -18.42 12.81
N HIS A 91 -4.92 -17.23 13.09
CA HIS A 91 -3.49 -16.93 12.97
C HIS A 91 -2.62 -17.81 13.89
N ALA A 92 -3.11 -18.17 15.08
CA ALA A 92 -2.37 -19.00 16.02
C ALA A 92 -2.26 -20.43 15.51
N LYS A 93 -3.36 -20.99 14.99
CA LYS A 93 -3.34 -22.34 14.39
C LYS A 93 -2.46 -22.40 13.16
N LEU A 94 -2.53 -21.40 12.28
CA LEU A 94 -1.67 -21.37 11.09
C LEU A 94 -0.20 -21.27 11.47
N ALA A 95 0.15 -20.37 12.41
CA ALA A 95 1.52 -20.22 12.88
C ALA A 95 2.07 -21.53 13.46
N ALA A 96 1.31 -22.20 14.32
CA ALA A 96 1.69 -23.48 14.90
C ALA A 96 1.86 -24.57 13.83
N ALA A 97 0.93 -24.69 12.88
CA ALA A 97 0.99 -25.67 11.81
C ALA A 97 2.19 -25.43 10.88
N LEU A 98 2.44 -24.17 10.53
CA LEU A 98 3.59 -23.79 9.70
C LEU A 98 4.91 -24.02 10.43
N SER A 99 4.96 -23.74 11.74
CA SER A 99 6.14 -24.01 12.55
C SER A 99 6.48 -25.49 12.63
N ALA A 100 5.47 -26.33 12.86
CA ALA A 100 5.63 -27.78 12.85
C ALA A 100 6.11 -28.28 11.48
N ALA A 101 5.58 -27.74 10.39
CA ALA A 101 5.89 -28.19 9.04
C ALA A 101 7.27 -27.74 8.53
N THR A 102 7.78 -26.58 8.97
CA THR A 102 9.07 -26.05 8.48
C THR A 102 10.21 -26.13 9.48
N GLY A 103 9.94 -26.46 10.74
CA GLY A 103 10.92 -26.41 11.84
C GLY A 103 11.39 -25.00 12.20
N LYS A 104 10.66 -23.95 11.80
CA LYS A 104 10.96 -22.54 12.13
C LYS A 104 9.86 -22.00 13.04
N THR A 105 10.20 -21.20 14.03
CA THR A 105 9.18 -20.57 14.90
C THR A 105 8.49 -19.43 14.17
N TYR A 106 7.15 -19.46 14.15
CA TYR A 106 6.29 -18.39 13.68
C TYR A 106 5.32 -18.03 14.80
N GLU A 107 5.08 -16.74 14.94
CA GLU A 107 4.11 -16.20 15.89
C GLU A 107 2.84 -15.76 15.14
N ALA A 108 1.68 -15.86 15.79
CA ALA A 108 0.38 -15.54 15.18
C ALA A 108 0.34 -14.12 14.59
N ASN A 109 0.90 -13.15 15.31
CA ASN A 109 0.98 -11.74 14.92
C ASN A 109 2.21 -11.41 14.06
N ARG A 110 3.06 -12.39 13.73
CA ARG A 110 4.32 -12.17 13.02
C ARG A 110 4.55 -13.21 11.94
N LEU A 111 3.46 -13.65 11.32
CA LEU A 111 3.49 -14.46 10.10
C LEU A 111 4.27 -13.72 9.00
N PRO A 112 4.96 -14.47 8.10
CA PRO A 112 5.57 -13.88 6.92
C PRO A 112 4.50 -13.17 6.06
N ASN A 113 4.94 -12.31 5.14
CA ASN A 113 4.03 -11.73 4.17
C ASN A 113 3.56 -12.84 3.22
N LEU A 114 2.32 -13.27 3.39
CA LEU A 114 1.68 -14.36 2.66
C LEU A 114 0.80 -13.76 1.58
N ASP A 115 1.04 -14.18 0.34
CA ASP A 115 0.09 -13.97 -0.74
C ASP A 115 -0.90 -15.14 -0.73
N LEU A 116 -2.14 -14.86 -0.31
CA LEU A 116 -3.17 -15.88 -0.08
C LEU A 116 -4.04 -16.07 -1.33
N THR A 117 -4.09 -17.31 -1.80
CA THR A 117 -5.04 -17.76 -2.82
C THR A 117 -6.13 -18.58 -2.15
N PHE A 118 -7.35 -18.04 -2.07
CA PHE A 118 -8.50 -18.79 -1.55
C PHE A 118 -9.00 -19.81 -2.58
N SER A 119 -9.41 -20.98 -2.11
CA SER A 119 -10.17 -21.92 -2.94
C SER A 119 -11.51 -21.33 -3.36
N PRO A 120 -12.10 -21.75 -4.50
CA PRO A 120 -13.40 -21.24 -4.95
C PRO A 120 -14.53 -21.44 -3.94
N ASP A 121 -14.47 -22.50 -3.14
CA ASP A 121 -15.43 -22.78 -2.05
C ASP A 121 -15.11 -22.05 -0.74
N GLY A 122 -13.98 -21.34 -0.68
CA GLY A 122 -13.53 -20.57 0.48
C GLY A 122 -13.17 -21.40 1.70
N LYS A 123 -12.91 -22.71 1.54
CA LYS A 123 -12.58 -23.63 2.64
C LYS A 123 -11.09 -23.81 2.87
N SER A 124 -10.25 -23.47 1.89
CA SER A 124 -8.81 -23.54 2.03
C SER A 124 -8.12 -22.31 1.44
N VAL A 125 -6.88 -22.08 1.90
CA VAL A 125 -5.99 -21.05 1.36
C VAL A 125 -4.67 -21.68 0.95
N ALA A 126 -4.15 -21.29 -0.21
CA ALA A 126 -2.81 -21.63 -0.67
C ALA A 126 -1.88 -20.43 -0.53
N PHE A 127 -0.64 -20.67 -0.14
CA PHE A 127 0.39 -19.64 0.00
C PHE A 127 1.79 -20.22 -0.10
N ALA A 128 2.79 -19.36 -0.33
CA ALA A 128 4.20 -19.75 -0.29
C ALA A 128 4.85 -19.32 1.03
N ALA A 129 5.60 -20.21 1.67
CA ALA A 129 6.39 -19.91 2.87
C ALA A 129 7.58 -20.87 2.98
N ALA A 130 8.70 -20.38 3.50
CA ALA A 130 9.93 -21.15 3.67
C ALA A 130 10.40 -21.89 2.40
N GLY A 131 10.19 -21.27 1.22
CA GLY A 131 10.60 -21.83 -0.08
C GLY A 131 9.72 -22.96 -0.60
N LYS A 132 8.54 -23.19 -0.02
CA LYS A 132 7.57 -24.21 -0.42
C LYS A 132 6.17 -23.62 -0.58
N SER A 133 5.35 -24.25 -1.40
CA SER A 133 3.91 -23.98 -1.46
C SER A 133 3.18 -24.83 -0.43
N TRP A 134 2.14 -24.25 0.16
CA TRP A 134 1.33 -24.89 1.18
C TRP A 134 -0.15 -24.69 0.87
N GLN A 135 -0.95 -25.70 1.21
CA GLN A 135 -2.39 -25.62 1.28
C GLN A 135 -2.83 -25.78 2.74
N TYR A 136 -3.62 -24.83 3.22
CA TYR A 136 -4.16 -24.80 4.57
C TYR A 136 -5.68 -24.90 4.53
N ASP A 137 -6.23 -25.91 5.19
CA ASP A 137 -7.68 -26.10 5.33
C ASP A 137 -8.19 -25.30 6.55
N LEU A 138 -9.14 -24.40 6.31
CA LEU A 138 -9.64 -23.45 7.31
C LEU A 138 -10.54 -24.10 8.37
N GLY A 139 -11.17 -25.24 8.04
CA GLY A 139 -12.06 -25.95 8.97
C GLY A 139 -11.29 -26.85 9.94
N SER A 140 -10.41 -27.68 9.40
CA SER A 140 -9.61 -28.65 10.15
C SER A 140 -8.32 -28.06 10.71
N GLY A 141 -7.83 -26.96 10.15
CA GLY A 141 -6.54 -26.36 10.51
C GLY A 141 -5.33 -27.18 10.05
N GLN A 142 -5.51 -28.09 9.09
CA GLN A 142 -4.42 -28.90 8.56
C GLN A 142 -3.64 -28.14 7.49
N LEU A 143 -2.31 -28.17 7.61
CA LEU A 143 -1.37 -27.66 6.62
C LEU A 143 -0.74 -28.82 5.86
N ARG A 144 -0.75 -28.77 4.53
CA ARG A 144 -0.14 -29.79 3.67
C ARG A 144 0.71 -29.12 2.59
N PRO A 145 1.79 -29.77 2.14
CA PRO A 145 2.48 -29.33 0.93
C PRO A 145 1.51 -29.24 -0.24
N ASP A 146 1.62 -28.18 -1.03
CA ASP A 146 0.93 -28.07 -2.30
C ASP A 146 1.94 -28.30 -3.42
N ASP A 147 1.76 -29.38 -4.18
CA ASP A 147 2.63 -29.72 -5.31
C ASP A 147 2.37 -28.82 -6.52
N LYS A 148 1.25 -28.08 -6.51
CA LYS A 148 1.05 -26.99 -7.46
C LYS A 148 1.87 -25.81 -6.95
N PRO A 149 2.77 -25.24 -7.78
CA PRO A 149 3.28 -23.92 -7.48
C PRO A 149 2.07 -23.04 -7.21
N ASN A 150 2.05 -22.34 -6.07
CA ASN A 150 1.12 -21.22 -5.93
C ASN A 150 1.50 -20.33 -7.11
N ALA A 151 0.71 -20.37 -8.18
CA ALA A 151 1.04 -19.62 -9.37
C ALA A 151 1.23 -18.20 -8.84
N PRO A 152 2.41 -17.58 -9.01
CA PRO A 152 2.54 -16.19 -8.65
C PRO A 152 1.32 -15.53 -9.28
N ALA A 153 0.53 -14.76 -8.51
CA ALA A 153 -0.50 -13.92 -9.09
C ALA A 153 0.18 -13.28 -10.30
N ASN A 154 -0.27 -13.69 -11.49
CA ASN A 154 0.55 -13.71 -12.70
C ASN A 154 1.39 -12.43 -12.74
N PRO A 155 2.73 -12.47 -12.90
CA PRO A 155 3.51 -11.23 -12.99
C PRO A 155 2.97 -10.29 -14.07
N ASN A 156 2.27 -10.84 -15.07
CA ASN A 156 1.49 -10.12 -16.07
C ASN A 156 0.05 -9.77 -15.66
N ALA A 157 -0.57 -10.38 -14.62
CA ALA A 157 -1.84 -9.90 -14.05
C ALA A 157 -1.73 -8.51 -13.40
N ARG A 158 -0.51 -8.02 -13.11
CA ARG A 158 -0.32 -6.60 -12.79
C ARG A 158 -0.57 -5.69 -14.00
N ASN A 159 -0.43 -6.24 -15.21
CA ASN A 159 -0.58 -5.55 -16.48
C ASN A 159 -1.73 -6.13 -17.30
N GLU A 160 -2.62 -6.95 -16.75
CA GLU A 160 -3.71 -7.59 -17.50
C GLU A 160 -4.92 -7.78 -16.58
N VAL A 161 -6.08 -7.22 -16.96
CA VAL A 161 -7.33 -7.28 -16.21
C VAL A 161 -8.41 -7.88 -17.11
N GLU A 162 -8.89 -9.07 -16.77
CA GLU A 162 -10.00 -9.71 -17.47
C GLU A 162 -11.31 -8.94 -17.28
N SER A 163 -12.11 -8.86 -18.34
CA SER A 163 -13.45 -8.27 -18.28
C SER A 163 -14.37 -9.11 -17.40
N PRO A 164 -15.42 -8.52 -16.78
CA PRO A 164 -16.32 -9.27 -15.88
C PRO A 164 -16.99 -10.49 -16.50
N ASN A 165 -17.10 -10.54 -17.83
CA ASN A 165 -17.65 -11.66 -18.59
C ASN A 165 -16.58 -12.63 -19.15
N GLY A 166 -15.30 -12.40 -18.86
CA GLY A 166 -14.17 -13.24 -19.27
C GLY A 166 -13.87 -13.28 -20.77
N GLN A 167 -14.42 -12.34 -21.56
CA GLN A 167 -14.26 -12.35 -23.02
C GLN A 167 -13.08 -11.51 -23.52
N LEU A 168 -12.64 -10.55 -22.72
CA LEU A 168 -11.58 -9.61 -23.06
C LEU A 168 -10.63 -9.48 -21.88
N ALA A 169 -9.42 -9.00 -22.13
CA ALA A 169 -8.52 -8.56 -21.09
C ALA A 169 -7.87 -7.25 -21.52
N ALA A 170 -7.85 -6.27 -20.63
CA ALA A 170 -7.13 -5.01 -20.84
C ALA A 170 -5.69 -5.19 -20.37
N TYR A 171 -4.68 -4.91 -21.21
CA TYR A 171 -3.29 -5.14 -20.84
C TYR A 171 -2.29 -4.07 -21.29
N ILE A 172 -1.15 -4.00 -20.60
CA ILE A 172 -0.05 -3.08 -20.95
C ILE A 172 1.02 -3.82 -21.76
N LYS A 173 1.28 -3.34 -22.98
CA LYS A 173 2.37 -3.80 -23.84
C LYS A 173 3.08 -2.61 -24.47
N ASP A 174 4.41 -2.61 -24.38
CA ASP A 174 5.28 -1.54 -24.90
C ASP A 174 4.86 -0.14 -24.39
N TYR A 175 4.52 -0.04 -23.10
CA TYR A 175 4.00 1.18 -22.45
C TYR A 175 2.66 1.71 -23.03
N ASN A 176 1.95 0.90 -23.82
CA ASN A 176 0.62 1.21 -24.34
C ASN A 176 -0.45 0.31 -23.72
N LEU A 177 -1.66 0.83 -23.57
CA LEU A 177 -2.84 0.09 -23.14
C LEU A 177 -3.53 -0.55 -24.36
N TRP A 178 -3.87 -1.83 -24.23
CA TRP A 178 -4.56 -2.66 -25.22
C TRP A 178 -5.84 -3.25 -24.63
#